data_AF-A0A2E1H6H2-F1
#
_entry.id   AF-A0A2E1H6H2-F1
#
_cell.length_a   1.000
_cell.length_b   1.000
_cell.length_c   1.000
_cell.angle_alpha   90.00
_cell.angle_beta   90.00
_cell.angle_gamma   90.00
#
_symmetry.space_group_name_H-M   'P 1'
#
loop_
_entity.id
_entity.type
_entity.pdbx_description
1 polymer ?
#
loop_
_entity_poly.entity_id
_entity_poly.type
_entity_poly.pdbx_seq_one_letter_code
_entity_poly.pdbx_strand_id
1 'polypeptide(L)'
;MVKKVIVEKEENPTLRRLWSEYRDDERIEARNALIEYYRPFANMVARRLKSKLPRSVEYGDLESAGDVGLIQAVQKFDPSRGVPFEAFCNYRVRGAIIDELRRHDWVPRPMRTRLNRLKQVVQELRSELEREPSEPEIAAALGVDLEEYHQKYGGGRDAPVLAGSKVPTDES
;
A
#
# COMPACT_ATOMS: atom_id res chain seq x y z
N MET A 1 -14.72 21.41 4.63
CA MET A 1 -15.16 21.60 3.24
C MET A 1 -14.59 20.49 2.36
N VAL A 2 -15.10 19.25 2.46
CA VAL A 2 -14.62 18.09 1.68
C VAL A 2 -15.78 17.11 1.41
N LYS A 3 -16.86 17.60 0.82
CA LYS A 3 -18.01 16.76 0.40
C LYS A 3 -18.54 17.29 -0.93
N LYS A 4 -17.83 17.05 -2.04
CA LYS A 4 -18.41 17.27 -3.39
C LYS A 4 -17.63 16.70 -4.60
N VAL A 5 -16.92 15.57 -4.46
CA VAL A 5 -16.20 14.96 -5.62
C VAL A 5 -16.60 13.50 -5.88
N ILE A 6 -17.51 12.93 -5.09
CA ILE A 6 -17.84 11.48 -5.18
C ILE A 6 -19.15 11.23 -5.98
N VAL A 7 -19.91 12.27 -6.35
CA VAL A 7 -21.24 12.11 -6.96
C VAL A 7 -21.36 12.91 -8.26
N GLU A 8 -20.51 12.61 -9.25
CA GLU A 8 -20.74 12.97 -10.67
C GLU A 8 -20.02 11.92 -11.54
N LYS A 9 -20.60 10.73 -11.66
CA LYS A 9 -20.08 9.67 -12.53
C LYS A 9 -21.16 9.00 -13.37
N GLU A 10 -22.27 9.69 -13.54
CA GLU A 10 -23.25 9.36 -14.56
C GLU A 10 -22.66 9.80 -15.92
N GLU A 11 -22.10 8.79 -16.59
CA GLU A 11 -21.95 8.69 -18.04
C GLU A 11 -21.07 9.75 -18.70
N ASN A 12 -19.77 9.71 -18.46
CA ASN A 12 -18.84 10.31 -19.43
C ASN A 12 -19.03 9.57 -20.79
N PRO A 13 -19.66 10.21 -21.80
CA PRO A 13 -20.04 9.53 -23.03
C PRO A 13 -18.79 9.09 -23.82
N THR A 14 -17.70 9.85 -23.69
CA THR A 14 -16.40 9.51 -24.26
C THR A 14 -15.84 8.23 -23.63
N LEU A 15 -15.89 8.08 -22.31
CA LEU A 15 -15.42 6.83 -21.67
C LEU A 15 -16.28 5.63 -22.04
N ARG A 16 -17.60 5.82 -22.16
CA ARG A 16 -18.50 4.75 -22.61
C ARG A 16 -18.15 4.29 -24.02
N ARG A 17 -17.96 5.26 -24.92
CA ARG A 17 -17.52 4.99 -26.29
C ARG A 17 -16.18 4.26 -26.31
N LEU A 18 -15.18 4.74 -25.58
CA LEU A 18 -13.86 4.10 -25.50
C LEU A 18 -13.94 2.66 -24.97
N TRP A 19 -14.80 2.40 -23.97
CA TRP A 19 -15.01 1.05 -23.47
C TRP A 19 -15.72 0.13 -24.47
N SER A 20 -16.71 0.64 -25.22
CA SER A 20 -17.35 -0.12 -26.31
C SER A 20 -16.36 -0.40 -27.44
N GLU A 21 -15.66 0.61 -27.94
CA GLU A 21 -14.65 0.44 -29.00
C GLU A 21 -13.53 -0.54 -28.59
N TYR A 22 -13.14 -0.56 -27.32
CA TYR A 22 -12.15 -1.53 -26.84
C TYR A 22 -12.74 -2.94 -26.67
N ARG A 23 -14.00 -3.09 -26.29
CA ARG A 23 -14.63 -4.41 -26.04
C ARG A 23 -15.10 -5.10 -27.31
N ASP A 24 -15.58 -4.32 -28.26
CA ASP A 24 -16.21 -4.82 -29.48
C ASP A 24 -15.16 -5.06 -30.58
N ASP A 25 -14.17 -4.16 -30.70
CA ASP A 25 -13.20 -4.14 -31.79
C ASP A 25 -11.74 -4.38 -31.33
N GLU A 26 -11.49 -4.60 -30.03
CA GLU A 26 -10.15 -4.71 -29.41
C GLU A 26 -9.17 -3.58 -29.78
N ARG A 27 -9.69 -2.39 -30.12
CA ARG A 27 -8.85 -1.30 -30.64
C ARG A 27 -7.79 -0.85 -29.64
N ILE A 28 -6.54 -0.90 -30.07
CA ILE A 28 -5.38 -0.53 -29.26
C ILE A 28 -5.44 0.96 -28.89
N GLU A 29 -5.93 1.80 -29.78
CA GLU A 29 -6.10 3.24 -29.57
C GLU A 29 -7.09 3.52 -28.43
N ALA A 30 -8.23 2.81 -28.43
CA ALA A 30 -9.24 2.93 -27.38
C ALA A 30 -8.68 2.47 -26.02
N ARG A 31 -7.94 1.34 -26.01
CA ARG A 31 -7.23 0.86 -24.81
C ARG A 31 -6.24 1.90 -24.28
N ASN A 32 -5.41 2.47 -25.16
CA ASN A 32 -4.39 3.43 -24.78
C ASN A 32 -5.04 4.72 -24.24
N ALA A 33 -6.12 5.20 -24.85
CA ALA A 33 -6.87 6.35 -24.36
C ALA A 33 -7.49 6.10 -22.96
N LEU A 34 -8.00 4.88 -22.71
CA LEU A 34 -8.47 4.48 -21.38
C LEU A 34 -7.33 4.49 -20.35
N ILE A 35 -6.16 3.94 -20.71
CA ILE A 35 -4.98 3.93 -19.83
C ILE A 35 -4.56 5.37 -19.49
N GLU A 36 -4.43 6.24 -20.49
CA GLU A 36 -4.08 7.65 -20.29
C GLU A 36 -5.08 8.38 -19.38
N TYR A 37 -6.38 8.13 -19.59
CA TYR A 37 -7.43 8.73 -18.76
C TYR A 37 -7.33 8.30 -17.28
N TYR A 38 -7.03 7.03 -17.02
CA TYR A 38 -6.99 6.47 -15.67
C TYR A 38 -5.60 6.56 -15.01
N ARG A 39 -4.54 6.93 -15.73
CA ARG A 39 -3.18 7.09 -15.17
C ARG A 39 -3.14 8.01 -13.94
N PRO A 40 -3.79 9.19 -13.90
CA PRO A 40 -3.81 10.03 -12.70
C PRO A 40 -4.40 9.32 -11.47
N PHE A 41 -5.39 8.44 -11.67
CA PHE A 41 -5.97 7.65 -10.60
C PHE A 41 -4.98 6.59 -10.08
N ALA A 42 -4.29 5.87 -10.97
CA ALA A 42 -3.25 4.92 -10.59
C ALA A 42 -2.10 5.61 -9.83
N ASN A 43 -1.66 6.77 -10.31
CA ASN A 43 -0.63 7.60 -9.66
C ASN A 43 -1.07 8.06 -8.27
N MET A 44 -2.33 8.46 -8.09
CA MET A 44 -2.87 8.77 -6.76
C MET A 44 -2.79 7.55 -5.82
N VAL A 45 -3.11 6.35 -6.32
CA VAL A 45 -3.01 5.11 -5.53
C VAL A 45 -1.55 4.84 -5.13
N ALA A 46 -0.60 4.96 -6.06
CA ALA A 46 0.82 4.82 -5.80
C ALA A 46 1.33 5.85 -4.77
N ARG A 47 0.94 7.12 -4.90
CA ARG A 47 1.29 8.20 -3.95
C ARG A 47 0.75 7.91 -2.54
N ARG A 48 -0.47 7.40 -2.43
CA ARG A 48 -1.07 6.99 -1.14
C ARG A 48 -0.29 5.83 -0.51
N LEU A 49 0.13 4.84 -1.28
CA LEU A 49 0.98 3.76 -0.77
C LEU A 49 2.35 4.29 -0.33
N LYS A 50 2.97 5.15 -1.15
CA LYS A 50 4.25 5.80 -0.84
C LYS A 50 4.23 6.54 0.50
N SER A 51 3.11 7.17 0.88
CA SER A 51 2.99 7.88 2.17
C SER A 51 3.13 6.98 3.41
N LYS A 52 2.81 5.69 3.27
CA LYS A 52 2.90 4.68 4.34
C LYS A 52 4.20 3.89 4.30
N LEU A 53 5.01 4.10 3.28
CA LEU A 53 6.26 3.41 3.08
C LEU A 53 7.40 4.32 3.54
N PRO A 54 8.46 3.77 4.14
CA PRO A 54 9.68 4.50 4.40
C PRO A 54 10.20 5.22 3.17
N ARG A 55 10.95 6.28 3.44
CA ARG A 55 11.51 7.14 2.40
C ARG A 55 12.33 6.38 1.37
N SER A 56 12.93 5.24 1.74
CA SER A 56 13.76 4.43 0.85
C SER A 56 13.02 3.95 -0.41
N VAL A 57 11.69 3.73 -0.38
CA VAL A 57 10.95 3.27 -1.57
C VAL A 57 10.89 4.40 -2.60
N GLU A 58 11.34 4.20 -3.84
CA GLU A 58 11.17 5.24 -4.86
C GLU A 58 9.74 5.29 -5.37
N TYR A 59 9.24 6.51 -5.60
CA TYR A 59 7.91 6.66 -6.19
C TYR A 59 7.87 6.14 -7.64
N GLY A 60 8.96 6.27 -8.40
CA GLY A 60 9.04 5.79 -9.79
C GLY A 60 8.84 4.29 -9.93
N ASP A 61 9.31 3.49 -8.97
CA ASP A 61 9.07 2.04 -8.94
C ASP A 61 7.58 1.72 -8.71
N LEU A 62 6.94 2.47 -7.80
CA LEU A 62 5.52 2.34 -7.50
C LEU A 62 4.64 2.83 -8.65
N GLU A 63 5.09 3.87 -9.35
CA GLU A 63 4.43 4.41 -10.53
C GLU A 63 4.50 3.41 -11.68
N SER A 64 5.68 2.87 -11.97
CA SER A 64 5.87 1.85 -13.02
C SER A 64 5.08 0.58 -12.73
N ALA A 65 5.12 0.08 -11.49
CA ALA A 65 4.31 -1.06 -11.07
C ALA A 65 2.82 -0.74 -11.10
N GLY A 66 2.44 0.49 -10.75
CA GLY A 66 1.07 0.98 -10.82
C GLY A 66 0.54 1.04 -12.25
N ASP A 67 1.36 1.48 -13.20
CA ASP A 67 1.04 1.51 -14.63
C ASP A 67 0.83 0.08 -15.17
N VAL A 68 1.69 -0.87 -14.79
CA VAL A 68 1.49 -2.29 -15.13
C VAL A 68 0.16 -2.81 -14.57
N GLY A 69 -0.16 -2.49 -13.32
CA GLY A 69 -1.43 -2.85 -12.69
C GLY A 69 -2.65 -2.21 -13.37
N LEU A 70 -2.51 -0.95 -13.83
CA LEU A 70 -3.54 -0.24 -14.58
C LEU A 70 -3.80 -0.87 -15.94
N ILE A 71 -2.75 -1.20 -16.70
CA ILE A 71 -2.88 -1.89 -18.00
C ILE A 71 -3.65 -3.20 -17.81
N GLN A 72 -3.28 -3.99 -16.81
CA GLN A 72 -3.98 -5.24 -16.49
C GLN A 72 -5.42 -5.02 -16.01
N ALA A 73 -5.69 -3.91 -15.32
CA ALA A 73 -7.04 -3.53 -14.91
C ALA A 73 -7.90 -3.19 -16.14
N VAL A 74 -7.38 -2.39 -17.07
CA VAL A 74 -8.11 -2.03 -18.29
C VAL A 74 -8.46 -3.28 -19.10
N GLN A 75 -7.49 -4.17 -19.28
CA GLN A 75 -7.69 -5.42 -20.03
C GLN A 75 -8.74 -6.34 -19.38
N LYS A 76 -8.65 -6.56 -18.06
CA LYS A 76 -9.44 -7.56 -17.34
C LYS A 76 -10.75 -7.03 -16.73
N PHE A 77 -11.05 -5.75 -16.88
CA PHE A 77 -12.29 -5.19 -16.34
C PHE A 77 -13.52 -5.77 -17.03
N ASP A 78 -14.64 -5.87 -16.32
CA ASP A 78 -15.88 -6.39 -16.84
C ASP A 78 -17.03 -5.50 -16.34
N PRO A 79 -17.58 -4.62 -17.20
CA PRO A 79 -18.67 -3.72 -16.83
C PRO A 79 -19.95 -4.44 -16.38
N SER A 80 -20.17 -5.69 -16.82
CA SER A 80 -21.38 -6.46 -16.49
C SER A 80 -21.47 -6.81 -15.00
N ARG A 81 -20.34 -6.76 -14.28
CA ARG A 81 -20.26 -7.05 -12.85
C ARG A 81 -20.78 -5.92 -11.95
N GLY A 82 -21.15 -4.78 -12.52
CA GLY A 82 -21.74 -3.66 -11.77
C GLY A 82 -20.76 -2.96 -10.81
N VAL A 83 -19.46 -3.25 -10.90
CA VAL A 83 -18.43 -2.60 -10.08
C VAL A 83 -17.81 -1.44 -10.86
N PRO A 84 -17.71 -0.23 -10.28
CA PRO A 84 -17.02 0.88 -10.93
C PRO A 84 -15.57 0.53 -11.27
N PHE A 85 -15.10 0.96 -12.45
CA PHE A 85 -13.73 0.69 -12.90
C PHE A 85 -12.68 1.14 -11.87
N GLU A 86 -12.87 2.29 -11.22
CA GLU A 86 -11.96 2.82 -10.19
C GLU A 86 -11.76 1.85 -9.04
N ALA A 87 -12.83 1.19 -8.59
CA ALA A 87 -12.76 0.23 -7.50
C ALA A 87 -11.92 -0.98 -7.92
N PHE A 88 -12.16 -1.49 -9.12
CA PHE A 88 -11.39 -2.60 -9.68
C PHE A 88 -9.92 -2.23 -9.96
N CYS A 89 -9.69 -1.05 -10.55
CA CYS A 89 -8.38 -0.49 -10.83
C CYS A 89 -7.57 -0.30 -9.55
N ASN A 90 -8.18 0.24 -8.50
CA ASN A 90 -7.54 0.40 -7.20
C ASN A 90 -7.00 -0.93 -6.66
N TYR A 91 -7.82 -1.98 -6.70
CA TYR A 91 -7.42 -3.31 -6.27
C TYR A 91 -6.21 -3.83 -7.07
N ARG A 92 -6.24 -3.69 -8.40
CA ARG A 92 -5.19 -4.20 -9.30
C ARG A 92 -3.88 -3.41 -9.22
N VAL A 93 -3.96 -2.08 -9.22
CA VAL A 93 -2.80 -1.20 -9.08
C VAL A 93 -2.09 -1.44 -7.76
N ARG A 94 -2.84 -1.56 -6.65
CA ARG A 94 -2.26 -1.89 -5.34
C ARG A 94 -1.57 -3.24 -5.33
N GLY A 95 -2.20 -4.27 -5.93
CA GLY A 95 -1.62 -5.60 -6.04
C GLY A 95 -0.28 -5.58 -6.77
N ALA A 96 -0.24 -4.96 -7.95
CA ALA A 96 0.99 -4.86 -8.75
C ALA A 96 2.12 -4.14 -8.00
N ILE A 97 1.81 -3.06 -7.28
CA ILE A 97 2.78 -2.32 -6.47
C ILE A 97 3.32 -3.18 -5.31
N ILE A 98 2.44 -3.93 -4.63
CA ILE A 98 2.84 -4.81 -3.53
C ILE A 98 3.72 -5.96 -4.04
N ASP A 99 3.38 -6.53 -5.19
CA ASP A 99 4.16 -7.61 -5.78
C ASP A 99 5.52 -7.11 -6.28
N GLU A 100 5.62 -5.87 -6.78
CA GLU A 100 6.90 -5.22 -7.08
C GLU A 100 7.76 -5.06 -5.83
N LEU A 101 7.19 -4.54 -4.73
CA LEU A 101 7.90 -4.40 -3.46
C LEU A 101 8.38 -5.77 -2.94
N ARG A 102 7.59 -6.83 -3.10
CA ARG A 102 7.99 -8.19 -2.68
C ARG A 102 9.16 -8.74 -3.50
N ARG A 103 9.20 -8.48 -4.80
CA ARG A 103 10.28 -8.95 -5.69
C ARG A 103 11.64 -8.37 -5.34
N HIS A 104 11.68 -7.18 -4.74
CA HIS A 104 12.91 -6.51 -4.30
C HIS A 104 13.25 -6.77 -2.82
N ASP A 105 12.77 -7.87 -2.21
CA ASP A 105 13.01 -8.25 -0.80
C ASP A 105 12.66 -7.13 0.21
N TRP A 106 11.59 -6.39 -0.09
CA TRP A 106 11.35 -5.13 0.58
C TRP A 106 10.53 -5.27 1.87
N VAL A 107 11.23 -5.41 2.99
CA VAL A 107 10.90 -4.65 4.20
C VAL A 107 11.91 -3.50 4.27
N PRO A 108 11.48 -2.23 4.17
CA PRO A 108 12.41 -1.12 4.03
C PRO A 108 13.38 -1.05 5.23
N ARG A 109 14.71 -0.93 5.01
CA ARG A 109 15.72 -0.90 6.10
C ARG A 109 15.43 0.11 7.24
N PRO A 110 14.93 1.34 6.99
CA PRO A 110 14.55 2.26 8.07
C PRO A 110 13.35 1.75 8.87
N MET A 111 12.42 1.04 8.23
CA MET A 111 11.40 0.25 8.94
C MET A 111 12.10 -0.84 9.74
N ARG A 112 13.03 -1.58 9.14
CA ARG A 112 13.72 -2.69 9.83
C ARG A 112 14.52 -2.26 11.06
N THR A 113 15.29 -1.18 11.00
CA THR A 113 16.00 -0.59 12.16
C THR A 113 15.03 -0.02 13.18
N ARG A 114 13.97 0.65 12.72
CA ARG A 114 12.89 1.14 13.58
C ARG A 114 12.22 -0.01 14.35
N LEU A 115 11.99 -1.14 13.69
CA LEU A 115 11.44 -2.36 14.26
C LEU A 115 12.42 -3.08 15.19
N ASN A 116 13.72 -3.06 14.87
CA ASN A 116 14.74 -3.63 15.74
C ASN A 116 14.91 -2.80 17.01
N ARG A 117 14.89 -1.46 16.92
CA ARG A 117 14.91 -0.56 18.07
C ARG A 117 13.65 -0.70 18.93
N LEU A 118 12.48 -0.81 18.30
CA LEU A 118 11.24 -1.12 19.00
C LEU A 118 11.36 -2.44 19.78
N LYS A 119 11.87 -3.50 19.14
CA LYS A 119 12.11 -4.79 19.80
C LYS A 119 13.07 -4.69 20.97
N GLN A 120 14.16 -3.94 20.81
CA GLN A 120 15.15 -3.74 21.87
C GLN A 120 14.53 -3.03 23.09
N VAL A 121 13.86 -1.90 22.88
CA VAL A 121 13.21 -1.13 23.96
C VAL A 121 12.15 -1.96 24.67
N VAL A 122 11.36 -2.75 23.94
CA VAL A 122 10.36 -3.65 24.54
C VAL A 122 11.04 -4.72 25.41
N GLN A 123 12.16 -5.30 24.99
CA GLN A 123 12.88 -6.29 25.78
C GLN A 123 13.52 -5.68 27.04
N GLU A 124 14.11 -4.49 26.92
CA GLU A 124 14.67 -3.75 28.06
C GLU A 124 13.58 -3.47 29.12
N LEU A 125 12.44 -2.93 28.70
CA LEU A 125 11.31 -2.66 29.60
C LEU A 125 10.70 -3.93 30.20
N ARG A 126 10.63 -5.04 29.45
CA ARG A 126 10.17 -6.33 29.99
C ARG A 126 11.08 -6.84 31.10
N SER A 127 12.40 -6.68 30.91
CA SER A 127 13.38 -7.10 31.90
C SER A 127 13.34 -6.23 33.16
N GLU A 128 13.05 -4.94 33.03
CA GLU A 128 12.99 -4.00 34.15
C GLU A 128 11.68 -4.11 34.94
N LEU A 129 10.56 -4.30 34.24
CA LEU A 129 9.23 -4.31 34.86
C LEU A 129 8.80 -5.71 35.34
N GLU A 130 9.52 -6.76 34.95
CA GLU A 130 9.15 -8.18 35.14
C GLU A 130 7.73 -8.52 34.64
N ARG A 131 7.23 -7.72 33.70
CA ARG A 131 5.93 -7.87 33.04
C ARG A 131 5.98 -7.26 31.64
N GLU A 132 4.93 -7.45 30.86
CA GLU A 132 4.81 -6.83 29.54
C GLU A 132 4.62 -5.29 29.64
N PRO A 133 5.40 -4.48 28.91
CA PRO A 133 5.23 -3.03 28.85
C PRO A 133 4.06 -2.62 27.94
N SER A 134 3.37 -1.54 28.32
CA SER A 134 2.25 -0.97 27.59
C SER A 134 2.70 -0.02 26.47
N GLU A 135 1.87 0.19 25.43
CA GLU A 135 2.22 1.09 24.31
C GLU A 135 2.58 2.52 24.74
N PRO A 136 1.91 3.15 25.73
CA PRO A 136 2.34 4.45 26.24
C PRO A 136 3.71 4.42 26.92
N GLU A 137 4.04 3.34 27.64
CA GLU A 137 5.36 3.13 28.25
C GLU A 137 6.44 2.95 27.16
N ILE A 138 6.13 2.22 26.08
CA ILE A 138 7.03 2.01 24.94
C ILE A 138 7.22 3.31 24.14
N ALA A 139 6.15 4.06 23.88
CA ALA A 139 6.20 5.34 23.17
C ALA A 139 7.03 6.37 23.95
N ALA A 140 6.79 6.45 25.27
CA ALA A 140 7.57 7.28 26.18
C ALA A 140 9.05 6.88 26.18
N ALA A 141 9.37 5.58 26.23
CA ALA A 141 10.74 5.08 26.16
C ALA A 141 11.41 5.33 24.79
N LEU A 142 10.62 5.38 23.71
CA LEU A 142 11.08 5.78 22.39
C LEU A 142 11.18 7.30 22.20
N GLY A 143 10.78 8.09 23.20
CA GLY A 143 10.83 9.55 23.18
C GLY A 143 9.89 10.19 22.17
N VAL A 144 8.78 9.54 21.85
CA VAL A 144 7.75 10.04 20.94
C VAL A 144 6.40 10.05 21.66
N ASP A 145 5.48 10.90 21.21
CA ASP A 145 4.10 10.79 21.69
C ASP A 145 3.40 9.56 21.08
N LEU A 146 2.26 9.18 21.65
CA LEU A 146 1.55 7.97 21.24
C LEU A 146 1.02 8.05 19.80
N GLU A 147 0.67 9.25 19.32
CA GLU A 147 0.15 9.47 17.95
C GLU A 147 1.29 9.35 16.93
N GLU A 148 2.44 9.95 17.23
CA GLU A 148 3.67 9.83 16.47
C GLU A 148 4.22 8.40 16.50
N TYR A 149 4.07 7.69 17.62
CA TYR A 149 4.36 6.26 17.74
C TYR A 149 3.50 5.45 16.76
N HIS A 150 2.17 5.64 16.80
CA HIS A 150 1.25 4.96 15.89
C HIS A 150 1.52 5.29 14.41
N GLN A 151 1.86 6.54 14.09
CA GLN A 151 2.21 6.98 12.74
C GLN A 151 3.54 6.39 12.22
N LYS A 152 4.54 6.25 13.11
CA LYS A 152 5.90 5.84 12.72
C LYS A 152 6.12 4.34 12.79
N TYR A 153 5.55 3.65 13.78
CA TYR A 153 5.84 2.25 14.10
C TYR A 153 4.66 1.31 13.81
N GLY A 154 3.47 1.86 13.58
CA GLY A 154 2.22 1.12 13.50
C GLY A 154 1.67 0.88 14.91
N GLY A 155 0.44 1.32 15.17
CA GLY A 155 -0.25 1.05 16.44
C GLY A 155 -0.92 -0.31 16.45
N GLY A 156 -0.88 -1.00 17.60
CA GLY A 156 -1.50 -2.30 17.84
C GLY A 156 -0.50 -3.44 18.05
N ARG A 157 -1.00 -4.57 18.58
CA ARG A 157 -0.28 -5.85 18.83
C ARG A 157 0.46 -6.43 17.59
N ASP A 158 0.30 -5.82 16.42
CA ASP A 158 0.87 -6.19 15.12
C ASP A 158 1.79 -5.10 14.54
N ALA A 159 2.51 -4.35 15.36
CA ALA A 159 3.78 -3.78 14.91
C ALA A 159 4.62 -4.93 14.33
N PRO A 160 5.45 -4.75 13.27
CA PRO A 160 6.26 -5.81 12.67
C PRO A 160 7.40 -6.35 13.57
N VAL A 161 7.11 -6.59 14.84
CA VAL A 161 7.46 -7.82 15.53
C VAL A 161 6.91 -8.99 14.69
N LEU A 162 7.66 -10.09 14.57
CA LEU A 162 7.35 -11.27 13.73
C LEU A 162 7.69 -11.06 12.23
N ALA A 163 8.89 -11.38 11.76
CA ALA A 163 9.27 -12.76 11.54
C ALA A 163 10.71 -13.05 12.00
N GLY A 164 10.89 -14.20 12.63
CA GLY A 164 12.19 -14.68 13.11
C GLY A 164 12.10 -15.45 14.42
N SER A 165 10.99 -16.13 14.70
CA SER A 165 10.99 -17.26 15.61
C SER A 165 11.99 -18.31 15.12
N LYS A 166 13.18 -18.32 15.72
CA LYS A 166 13.80 -19.56 16.17
C LYS A 166 14.06 -19.39 17.67
N VAL A 167 13.11 -19.91 18.45
CA VAL A 167 13.24 -20.33 19.85
C VAL A 167 13.84 -21.76 19.79
N PRO A 168 14.63 -22.18 20.79
CA PRO A 168 15.97 -22.73 20.65
C PRO A 168 15.99 -24.23 20.33
N THR A 169 17.07 -24.70 19.73
CA THR A 169 17.49 -26.10 19.90
C THR A 169 18.95 -26.10 20.31
N ASP A 170 19.10 -26.74 21.45
CA ASP A 170 20.24 -26.95 22.30
C ASP A 170 21.30 -27.87 21.64
N GLU A 171 22.45 -27.92 22.30
CA GLU A 171 23.46 -28.98 22.31
C GLU A 171 24.61 -29.01 21.26
N SER A 172 25.80 -28.85 21.86
CA SER A 172 27.13 -29.44 21.57
C SER A 172 28.03 -28.82 20.51
#